data_AF-A0A9D1TQJ0-F1
#
_entry.id   AF-A0A9D1TQJ0-F1
#
_cell.length_a   1.000
_cell.length_b   1.000
_cell.length_c   1.000
_cell.angle_alpha   90.00
_cell.angle_beta   90.00
_cell.angle_gamma   90.00
#
_symmetry.space_group_name_H-M   'P 1'
#
loop_
_entity.id
_entity.type
_entity.pdbx_description
1 polymer ?
#
loop_
_entity_poly.entity_id
_entity_poly.type
_entity_poly.pdbx_seq_one_letter_code
_entity_poly.pdbx_strand_id
1 'polypeptide(L)'
;MAHKKAGGSSRNGRDSAGQRRGVKVFGGQSVVPGCIIVRQLGTRIYPGENVGMGRDFTLFATKPGKVRFEQYARKRRVLTRVHVDVAAE
;
A
#
# COMPACT_ATOMS: atom_id res chain seq x y z
N MET A 1 45.97 35.18 7.67
CA MET A 1 45.26 33.96 8.14
C MET A 1 43.82 34.34 8.43
N ALA A 2 42.90 33.95 7.55
CA ALA A 2 41.50 34.38 7.64
C ALA A 2 40.82 33.75 8.87
N HIS A 3 40.33 34.62 9.75
CA HIS A 3 39.53 34.25 10.90
C HIS A 3 38.16 33.72 10.49
N LYS A 4 37.63 32.88 11.39
CA LYS A 4 36.26 32.33 11.47
C LYS A 4 36.06 31.04 10.66
N LYS A 5 36.14 29.90 11.37
CA LYS A 5 35.40 28.68 11.04
C LYS A 5 33.92 29.09 10.96
N ALA A 6 33.38 29.27 9.75
CA ALA A 6 31.95 29.39 9.55
C ALA A 6 31.31 28.01 9.81
N GLY A 7 31.22 27.62 11.08
CA GLY A 7 30.46 26.47 11.52
C GLY A 7 28.99 26.84 11.58
N GLY A 8 28.32 26.88 10.42
CA GLY A 8 26.88 27.05 10.36
C GLY A 8 26.20 25.84 11.00
N SER A 9 25.52 26.06 12.13
CA SER A 9 24.58 25.07 12.67
C SER A 9 23.51 24.83 11.61
N SER A 10 23.47 23.61 11.05
CA SER A 10 22.39 23.23 10.15
C SER A 10 21.09 23.15 10.95
N ARG A 11 20.05 23.85 10.52
CA ARG A 11 18.70 23.82 11.13
C ARG A 11 17.83 22.73 10.51
N ASN A 12 18.40 21.56 10.27
CA ASN A 12 17.70 20.43 9.69
C ASN A 12 17.02 19.63 10.81
N GLY A 13 15.78 19.97 11.13
CA GLY A 13 14.97 19.28 12.15
C GLY A 13 13.48 19.21 11.81
N ARG A 14 13.11 19.43 10.55
CA ARG A 14 11.72 19.33 10.07
C ARG A 14 11.49 17.93 9.53
N ASP A 15 10.48 17.25 10.05
CA ASP A 15 9.99 15.99 9.52
C ASP A 15 8.45 15.99 9.46
N SER A 16 7.91 15.13 8.63
CA SER A 16 6.48 14.90 8.48
C SER A 16 6.01 13.77 9.39
N ALA A 17 4.77 13.85 9.88
CA ALA A 17 4.18 12.75 10.63
C ALA A 17 4.04 11.48 9.76
N GLY A 18 4.11 10.30 10.39
CA GLY A 18 3.90 9.03 9.71
C GLY A 18 2.50 8.91 9.10
N GLN A 19 2.42 8.62 7.80
CA GLN A 19 1.17 8.60 7.03
C GLN A 19 0.33 7.31 7.20
N ARG A 20 0.76 6.38 8.08
CA ARG A 20 0.07 5.10 8.39
C ARG A 20 -0.30 4.26 7.16
N ARG A 21 0.50 4.34 6.09
CA ARG A 21 0.39 3.48 4.90
C ARG A 21 0.76 2.03 5.27
N GLY A 22 0.39 1.09 4.41
CA GLY A 22 0.65 -0.33 4.57
C GLY A 22 -0.59 -1.20 4.38
N VAL A 23 -0.36 -2.51 4.47
CA VAL A 23 -1.41 -3.54 4.47
C VAL A 23 -2.23 -3.41 5.75
N LYS A 24 -3.55 -3.54 5.62
CA LYS A 24 -4.52 -3.48 6.72
C LYS A 24 -5.15 -4.85 6.97
N VAL A 25 -5.33 -5.62 5.91
CA VAL A 25 -5.85 -6.99 5.96
C VAL A 25 -4.86 -7.91 5.26
N PHE A 26 -4.44 -8.96 5.96
CA PHE A 26 -3.47 -9.93 5.45
C PHE A 26 -4.16 -11.10 4.73
N GLY A 27 -3.37 -11.91 4.01
CA GLY A 27 -3.87 -13.08 3.30
C GLY A 27 -4.58 -14.07 4.23
N GLY A 28 -5.68 -14.65 3.76
CA GLY A 28 -6.52 -15.60 4.48
C GLY A 28 -7.57 -14.98 5.40
N GLN A 29 -7.53 -13.66 5.63
CA GLN A 29 -8.51 -12.98 6.46
C GLN A 29 -9.80 -12.68 5.69
N SER A 30 -10.93 -12.80 6.38
CA SER A 30 -12.24 -12.45 5.84
C SER A 30 -12.46 -10.94 5.80
N VAL A 31 -13.06 -10.45 4.73
CA VAL A 31 -13.42 -9.04 4.52
C VAL A 31 -14.86 -8.90 4.10
N VAL A 32 -15.45 -7.75 4.44
CA VAL A 32 -16.75 -7.31 3.92
C VAL A 32 -16.54 -6.28 2.81
N PRO A 33 -17.54 -6.04 1.93
CA PRO A 33 -17.46 -4.96 0.95
C PRO A 33 -17.15 -3.61 1.61
N GLY A 34 -16.27 -2.82 0.98
CA GLY A 34 -15.80 -1.54 1.47
C GLY A 34 -14.62 -1.61 2.45
N CYS A 35 -14.25 -2.79 2.96
CA CYS A 35 -13.07 -2.93 3.81
C CYS A 35 -11.79 -2.54 3.05
N ILE A 36 -10.97 -1.70 3.68
CA ILE A 36 -9.66 -1.31 3.14
C ILE A 36 -8.67 -2.45 3.35
N ILE A 37 -8.03 -2.90 2.28
CA ILE A 37 -7.02 -3.97 2.31
C ILE A 37 -5.61 -3.37 2.38
N VAL A 38 -5.32 -2.32 1.60
CA VAL A 38 -3.98 -1.69 1.53
C VAL A 38 -4.11 -0.18 1.34
N ARG A 39 -3.40 0.61 2.16
CA ARG A 39 -3.14 2.03 1.90
C ARG A 39 -1.74 2.22 1.35
N GLN A 40 -1.61 2.77 0.16
CA GLN A 40 -0.31 2.89 -0.51
C GLN A 40 -0.15 4.26 -1.19
N LEU A 41 1.05 4.54 -1.67
CA LEU A 41 1.31 5.66 -2.57
C LEU A 41 1.82 5.08 -3.89
N GLY A 42 1.07 5.32 -4.96
CA GLY A 42 1.23 4.62 -6.22
C GLY A 42 0.87 3.13 -6.11
N THR A 43 0.95 2.43 -7.23
CA THR A 43 0.57 1.02 -7.35
C THR A 43 1.72 0.08 -7.03
N ARG A 44 2.04 -0.09 -5.74
CA ARG A 44 2.93 -1.16 -5.28
C ARG A 44 2.26 -2.51 -5.41
N ILE A 45 1.00 -2.59 -4.99
CA ILE A 45 0.12 -3.74 -5.14
C ILE A 45 -1.01 -3.33 -6.08
N TYR A 46 -1.34 -4.22 -7.02
CA TYR A 46 -2.39 -4.01 -8.00
C TYR A 46 -3.71 -4.64 -7.54
N PRO A 47 -4.85 -4.09 -7.97
CA PRO A 47 -6.15 -4.71 -7.73
C PRO A 47 -6.26 -5.94 -8.61
N GLY A 48 -6.69 -7.04 -8.02
CA GLY A 48 -7.12 -8.25 -8.70
C GLY A 48 -8.64 -8.34 -8.73
N GLU A 49 -9.15 -9.55 -8.62
CA GLU A 49 -10.58 -9.82 -8.65
C GLU A 49 -11.27 -9.38 -7.35
N ASN A 50 -12.47 -8.82 -7.47
CA ASN A 50 -13.29 -8.34 -6.36
C ASN A 50 -12.62 -7.28 -5.46
N VAL A 51 -11.68 -6.52 -6.04
CA VAL A 51 -10.94 -5.45 -5.36
C VAL A 51 -10.97 -4.19 -6.20
N GLY A 52 -11.38 -3.09 -5.58
CA GLY A 52 -11.39 -1.75 -6.19
C GLY A 52 -10.14 -0.95 -5.80
N MET A 53 -9.85 0.09 -6.59
CA MET A 53 -8.79 1.06 -6.29
C MET A 53 -9.38 2.47 -6.19
N GLY A 54 -9.09 3.18 -5.10
CA GLY A 54 -9.44 4.57 -4.91
C GLY A 54 -8.51 5.54 -5.66
N ARG A 55 -8.88 6.82 -5.70
CA ARG A 55 -8.07 7.89 -6.31
C ARG A 55 -6.66 8.01 -5.71
N ASP A 56 -6.53 7.69 -4.43
CA ASP A 56 -5.27 7.69 -3.67
C ASP A 56 -4.51 6.35 -3.74
N PHE A 57 -4.89 5.46 -4.67
CA PHE A 57 -4.36 4.11 -4.83
C PHE A 57 -4.67 3.13 -3.67
N THR A 58 -5.54 3.51 -2.73
CA THR A 58 -6.02 2.61 -1.67
C THR A 58 -6.82 1.45 -2.28
N LEU A 59 -6.51 0.23 -1.88
CA LEU A 59 -7.23 -0.98 -2.31
C LEU A 59 -8.30 -1.35 -1.29
N PHE A 60 -9.50 -1.66 -1.78
CA PHE A 60 -10.65 -2.05 -0.95
C PHE A 60 -11.43 -3.22 -1.55
N ALA A 61 -12.08 -4.02 -0.71
CA ALA A 61 -12.89 -5.15 -1.14
C ALA A 61 -14.21 -4.69 -1.76
N THR A 62 -14.63 -5.27 -2.89
CA THR A 62 -15.96 -5.00 -3.48
C THR A 62 -16.98 -6.08 -3.17
N LYS A 63 -16.54 -7.28 -2.79
CA LYS A 63 -17.37 -8.41 -2.36
C LYS A 63 -16.90 -8.98 -1.02
N PRO A 64 -17.77 -9.66 -0.26
CA PRO A 64 -17.33 -10.41 0.90
C PRO A 64 -16.51 -11.63 0.48
N GLY A 65 -15.50 -12.00 1.26
CA GLY A 65 -14.65 -13.16 0.96
C GLY A 65 -13.34 -13.14 1.74
N LYS A 66 -12.39 -13.99 1.33
CA LYS A 66 -11.04 -14.03 1.93
C LYS A 66 -10.02 -13.34 1.03
N VAL A 67 -9.11 -12.57 1.63
CA VAL A 67 -8.04 -11.89 0.89
C VAL A 67 -6.97 -12.88 0.46
N ARG A 68 -6.56 -12.83 -0.81
CA ARG A 68 -5.44 -13.58 -1.35
C ARG A 68 -4.47 -12.65 -2.08
N PHE A 69 -3.18 -12.79 -1.76
CA PHE A 69 -2.11 -12.08 -2.46
C PHE A 69 -1.50 -13.02 -3.49
N GLU A 70 -1.25 -12.51 -4.68
CA GLU A 70 -0.65 -13.28 -5.77
C GLU A 70 0.50 -12.48 -6.39
N GLN A 71 1.60 -13.18 -6.70
CA GLN A 71 2.68 -12.62 -7.50
C GLN A 71 2.49 -13.01 -8.96
N TYR A 72 2.65 -12.04 -9.85
CA TYR A 72 2.55 -12.26 -11.30
C TYR A 72 3.68 -11.56 -12.04
N ALA A 73 4.11 -12.13 -13.15
CA ALA A 73 5.14 -11.55 -13.99
C ALA A 73 4.50 -10.69 -15.10
N ARG A 74 4.95 -9.44 -15.24
CA ARG A 74 4.57 -8.55 -16.35
C ARG A 74 5.80 -7.79 -16.84
N LYS A 75 6.07 -7.84 -18.15
CA LYS A 75 7.21 -7.14 -18.79
C LYS A 75 8.53 -7.35 -18.03
N ARG A 76 8.87 -8.61 -17.73
CA ARG A 76 10.09 -9.03 -16.98
C ARG A 76 10.18 -8.53 -15.54
N ARG A 77 9.07 -8.07 -14.94
CA ARG A 77 9.00 -7.67 -13.52
C ARG A 77 7.98 -8.52 -12.78
N VAL A 78 8.33 -8.96 -11.58
CA VAL A 78 7.39 -9.59 -10.64
C VAL A 78 6.63 -8.48 -9.92
N LEU A 79 5.31 -8.50 -10.02
CA LEU A 79 4.38 -7.57 -9.40
C LEU A 79 3.44 -8.34 -8.47
N THR A 80 2.87 -7.66 -7.49
CA THR A 80 1.90 -8.25 -6.57
C THR A 80 0.50 -7.72 -6.88
N ARG A 81 -0.49 -8.60 -6.85
CA ARG A 81 -1.91 -8.26 -6.90
C ARG A 81 -2.68 -8.86 -5.74
N VAL A 82 -3.81 -8.26 -5.41
CA VAL A 82 -4.69 -8.68 -4.32
C VAL A 82 -6.07 -9.05 -4.86
N HIS A 83 -6.55 -10.23 -4.48
CA HIS A 83 -7.86 -10.76 -4.80
C HIS A 83 -8.69 -10.91 -3.54
N VAL A 84 -10.01 -10.86 -3.68
CA VAL A 84 -10.93 -11.37 -2.67
C VAL A 84 -11.64 -12.58 -3.26
N ASP A 85 -11.29 -13.76 -2.73
CA ASP A 85 -11.88 -15.03 -3.11
C ASP A 85 -13.22 -15.15 -2.35
N VAL A 86 -14.32 -15.14 -3.11
CA VAL A 86 -15.67 -15.28 -2.56
C VAL A 86 -15.87 -16.76 -2.23
N ALA A 87 -16.33 -17.07 -1.02
CA ALA A 87 -16.75 -18.44 -0.72
C ALA A 87 -17.93 -18.78 -1.63
N ALA A 88 -17.81 -19.84 -2.43
CA ALA A 88 -18.95 -20.38 -3.15
C ALA A 88 -20.01 -20.79 -2.13
N GLU A 89 -21.21 -20.24 -2.28
CA GLU A 89 -22.42 -20.88 -1.74
C GLU A 89 -22.66 -22.22 -2.46
#